data_AF-A0A2V6Z1R0-F1
#
_entry.id   AF-A0A2V6Z1R0-F1
#
_cell.length_a   1.000
_cell.length_b   1.000
_cell.length_c   1.000
_cell.angle_alpha   90.00
_cell.angle_beta   90.00
_cell.angle_gamma   90.00
#
_symmetry.space_group_name_H-M   'P 1'
#
loop_
_entity.id
_entity.type
_entity.pdbx_description
1 polymer ?
#
loop_
_entity_poly.entity_id
_entity_poly.type
_entity_poly.pdbx_seq_one_letter_code
_entity_poly.pdbx_strand_id
1 'polypeptide(L)' 'MQGPGTAVRVTPSRQRADEWAVVLAAAGTPHWLRRRLDGWAVIVPPDDAPSALTSLAAYDQQNSRDSRSPSSNWHAT' A
#
# COMPACT_ATOMS: atom_id res chain seq x y z
N MET A 1 -1.87 -26.39 3.06
CA MET A 1 -3.04 -25.81 2.36
C MET A 1 -2.96 -24.31 2.58
N GLN A 2 -2.59 -23.52 1.58
CA GLN A 2 -2.62 -22.05 1.70
C GLN A 2 -4.08 -21.63 1.79
N GLY A 3 -4.50 -21.06 2.92
CA GLY A 3 -5.86 -20.57 3.13
C GLY A 3 -6.22 -19.48 2.11
N PRO A 4 -7.51 -19.13 1.98
CA PRO A 4 -7.91 -17.99 1.15
C PRO A 4 -7.15 -16.76 1.66
N GLY A 5 -6.33 -16.14 0.81
CA GLY A 5 -5.46 -15.04 1.24
C GLY A 5 -6.20 -13.92 1.97
N THR A 6 -5.47 -13.17 2.80
CA THR A 6 -5.98 -12.11 3.64
C THR A 6 -5.99 -10.79 2.89
N ALA A 7 -7.14 -10.13 2.82
CA ALA A 7 -7.23 -8.76 2.30
C ALA A 7 -6.65 -7.79 3.33
N VAL A 8 -5.53 -7.13 2.99
CA VAL A 8 -4.83 -6.20 3.90
C VAL A 8 -5.24 -4.76 3.69
N ARG A 9 -5.69 -4.39 2.47
CA ARG A 9 -6.26 -3.08 2.16
C ARG A 9 -7.28 -3.16 1.04
N VAL A 10 -8.18 -2.18 1.03
CA VAL A 10 -9.20 -2.00 0.00
C VAL A 10 -9.27 -0.52 -0.40
N THR A 11 -9.48 -0.25 -1.68
CA THR A 11 -9.67 1.10 -2.22
C THR A 11 -10.56 1.08 -3.45
N PRO A 12 -11.39 2.11 -3.70
CA PRO A 12 -12.11 2.23 -4.97
C PRO A 12 -11.16 2.53 -6.15
N SER A 13 -9.97 3.08 -5.91
CA SER A 13 -9.03 3.48 -6.96
C SER A 13 -8.11 2.33 -7.37
N ARG A 14 -8.17 1.94 -8.66
CA ARG A 14 -7.25 0.93 -9.20
C ARG A 14 -5.78 1.37 -9.07
N GLN A 15 -5.49 2.62 -9.41
CA GLN A 15 -4.14 3.17 -9.35
C GLN A 15 -3.54 3.06 -7.95
N ARG A 16 -4.32 3.40 -6.91
CA ARG A 16 -3.86 3.28 -5.52
C ARG A 16 -3.64 1.82 -5.09
N ALA A 17 -4.43 0.89 -5.61
CA ALA A 17 -4.19 -0.53 -5.37
C ALA A 17 -2.90 -1.03 -6.04
N ASP A 18 -2.58 -0.55 -7.25
CA ASP A 18 -1.31 -0.86 -7.94
C ASP A 18 -0.11 -0.24 -7.19
N GLU A 19 -0.22 0.97 -6.63
CA GLU A 19 0.83 1.56 -5.77
C GLU A 19 1.16 0.66 -4.58
N TRP A 20 0.12 0.18 -3.88
CA TRP A 20 0.32 -0.75 -2.77
C TRP A 20 0.91 -2.09 -3.21
N ALA A 21 0.55 -2.59 -4.40
CA ALA A 21 1.15 -3.78 -4.99
C ALA A 21 2.65 -3.60 -5.23
N VAL A 22 3.08 -2.44 -5.74
CA VAL A 22 4.51 -2.12 -5.91
C VAL A 22 5.24 -2.10 -4.57
N VAL A 23 4.65 -1.50 -3.52
CA VAL A 23 5.24 -1.49 -2.16
C VAL A 23 5.45 -2.92 -1.65
N LEU A 24 4.48 -3.81 -1.84
CA LEU A 24 4.59 -5.20 -1.43
C LEU A 24 5.59 -5.99 -2.28
N ALA A 25 5.65 -5.74 -3.59
CA ALA A 25 6.64 -6.33 -4.48
C ALA A 25 8.07 -5.97 -4.06
N ALA A 26 8.31 -4.69 -3.75
CA ALA A 26 9.60 -4.20 -3.28
C ALA A 26 10.01 -4.78 -1.93
N ALA A 27 9.03 -5.10 -1.07
CA ALA A 27 9.24 -5.79 0.20
C ALA A 27 9.43 -7.32 0.06
N GLY A 28 9.30 -7.87 -1.15
CA GLY A 28 9.36 -9.32 -1.38
C GLY A 28 8.11 -10.08 -0.92
N THR A 29 7.00 -9.38 -0.68
CA THR A 29 5.76 -9.98 -0.18
C THR A 29 4.88 -10.46 -1.33
N PRO A 30 4.56 -11.77 -1.42
CA PRO A 30 3.61 -12.28 -2.40
C PRO A 30 2.24 -11.62 -2.24
N HIS A 31 1.64 -11.17 -3.33
CA HIS A 31 0.36 -10.47 -3.29
C HIS A 31 -0.39 -10.62 -4.61
N TRP A 32 -1.69 -10.32 -4.58
CA TRP A 32 -2.51 -10.20 -5.77
C TRP A 32 -3.63 -9.18 -5.57
N LEU A 33 -4.08 -8.60 -6.68
CA LEU A 33 -5.20 -7.67 -6.70
C LEU A 33 -6.48 -8.41 -7.08
N ARG A 34 -7.55 -8.15 -6.34
CA ARG A 34 -8.88 -8.71 -6.62
C ARG A 34 -9.91 -7.58 -6.75
N ARG A 35 -10.60 -7.54 -7.89
CA ARG A 35 -11.78 -6.69 -8.10
C ARG A 35 -12.90 -7.17 -7.17
N ARG A 36 -13.53 -6.23 -6.47
CA ARG A 36 -14.72 -6.39 -5.63
C ARG A 36 -15.81 -5.40 -6.10
N LEU A 37 -16.99 -5.49 -5.50
CA LEU A 37 -18.09 -4.56 -5.78
C LEU A 37 -17.73 -3.13 -5.34
N ASP A 38 -17.01 -3.03 -4.23
CA ASP A 38 -16.57 -1.81 -3.55
C ASP A 38 -15.21 -1.26 -4.03
N GLY A 39 -14.54 -1.95 -4.98
CA GLY A 39 -13.27 -1.50 -5.52
C GLY A 39 -12.26 -2.62 -5.70
N TRP A 40 -11.03 -2.39 -5.24
CA TRP A 40 -9.89 -3.28 -5.40
C TRP A 40 -9.30 -3.62 -4.04
N ALA A 41 -9.18 -4.92 -3.78
CA ALA A 41 -8.52 -5.45 -2.59
C ALA A 41 -7.10 -5.90 -2.93
N VAL A 42 -6.14 -5.54 -2.07
CA VAL A 42 -4.80 -6.12 -2.03
C VAL A 42 -4.84 -7.31 -1.09
N ILE A 43 -4.52 -8.49 -1.60
CA ILE A 43 -4.60 -9.75 -0.86
C ILE A 43 -3.21 -10.37 -0.80
N VAL A 44 -2.85 -10.92 0.36
CA VAL A 44 -1.56 -11.58 0.64
C VAL A 44 -1.79 -12.95 1.29
N PRO A 45 -0.80 -13.87 1.30
CA PRO A 45 -0.85 -15.06 2.13
C PRO A 45 -1.10 -14.68 3.61
N PRO A 46 -1.89 -15.46 4.38
CA PRO A 46 -2.22 -15.12 5.76
C PRO A 46 -0.99 -14.90 6.65
N ASP A 47 0.06 -15.70 6.45
CA ASP A 47 1.31 -15.62 7.22
C ASP A 47 2.10 -14.33 6.94
N ASP A 48 1.91 -13.74 5.76
CA ASP A 48 2.59 -12.50 5.34
C ASP A 48 1.80 -11.23 5.69
N ALA A 49 0.56 -11.36 6.19
CA ALA A 49 -0.31 -10.23 6.48
C ALA A 49 0.30 -9.22 7.48
N PRO A 50 0.95 -9.63 8.59
CA PRO A 50 1.60 -8.69 9.49
C PRO A 50 2.70 -7.88 8.80
N SER A 51 3.58 -8.55 8.06
CA SER A 51 4.68 -7.92 7.32
C SER A 51 4.16 -6.95 6.25
N ALA A 52 3.12 -7.36 5.51
CA ALA A 52 2.47 -6.52 4.50
C ALA A 52 1.89 -5.23 5.11
N LEU A 53 1.21 -5.35 6.25
CA LEU A 53 0.65 -4.19 6.97
C LEU A 53 1.75 -3.24 7.45
N THR A 54 2.87 -3.76 7.93
CA THR A 54 4.04 -2.94 8.32
C THR A 54 4.61 -2.17 7.14
N SER A 55 4.85 -2.81 5.99
CA SER A 55 5.37 -2.15 4.79
C SER A 55 4.44 -1.03 4.31
N LEU A 56 3.12 -1.28 4.31
CA LEU A 56 2.14 -0.30 3.88
C LEU A 56 2.00 0.87 4.85
N ALA A 57 2.13 0.64 6.16
CA ALA A 57 2.14 1.70 7.16
C ALA A 57 3.39 2.61 7.02
N ALA A 58 4.56 2.03 6.73
CA ALA A 58 5.77 2.80 6.45
C ALA A 58 5.61 3.68 5.20
N TYR A 59 5.01 3.14 4.14
CA TYR A 59 4.67 3.90 2.94
C TYR A 59 3.73 5.09 3.24
N ASP A 60 2.65 4.87 4.00
CA ASP A 60 1.72 5.96 4.34
C ASP A 60 2.40 7.08 5.14
N GLN A 61 3.28 6.72 6.07
CA GLN A 61 4.04 7.70 6.85
C GLN A 61 4.95 8.53 5.93
N GLN A 62 5.58 7.91 4.93
CA GLN A 62 6.42 8.62 3.98
C GLN A 62 5.58 9.56 3.08
N ASN A 63 4.47 9.09 2.52
CA ASN A 63 3.57 9.91 1.70
C ASN A 63 2.94 11.07 2.50
N SER A 64 2.64 10.86 3.78
CA SER A 64 2.08 11.91 4.66
C SER A 64 3.10 13.00 4.96
N ARG A 65 4.40 12.69 4.95
CA ARG A 65 5.48 13.68 5.11
C ARG A 65 5.67 14.51 3.84
N ASP A 66 5.69 13.85 2.69
CA ASP A 66 5.83 14.50 1.38
C ASP A 66 4.69 15.48 1.09
N SER A 67 3.45 15.03 1.30
CA SER A 67 2.25 15.87 1.16
C SER A 67 2.15 17.03 2.17
N ARG A 68 2.90 16.97 3.29
CA ARG A 68 2.95 18.01 4.33
C ARG A 68 4.13 18.97 4.16
N SER A 69 4.92 18.87 3.09
CA SER A 69 5.92 19.87 2.75
C SER A 69 5.31 20.94 1.85
N PRO A 70 4.74 22.06 2.36
CA PRO A 70 4.67 23.26 1.54
C PRO A 70 6.12 23.66 1.26
N SER A 71 6.45 23.72 -0.03
CA SER A 71 7.64 24.37 -0.57
C SER A 71 8.05 25.56 0.30
N SER A 72 9.09 25.37 1.10
CA SER A 72 9.65 26.43 1.93
C SER A 72 10.25 27.45 0.97
N ASN A 73 9.61 28.61 0.97
CA ASN A 73 9.88 29.76 0.15
C ASN A 73 11.35 30.20 0.33
N TRP A 74 12.21 29.89 -0.64
CA TRP A 74 13.58 30.40 -0.70
C TRP A 74 13.53 31.87 -1.15
N HIS A 75 13.28 32.79 -0.22
CA HIS A 75 13.68 34.19 -0.42
C HIS A 75 15.19 34.27 -0.16
N ALA A 76 15.97 34.25 -1.24
CA ALA A 76 17.31 34.79 -1.23
C ALA A 76 17.21 36.33 -1.24
N THR A 77 18.00 36.90 -0.32
CA THR A 77 18.38 38.27 0.01
C THR A 77 18.08 39.39 -1.01
#